data_AF-A0A962ZL49-F1
#
_entry.id   AF-A0A962ZL49-F1
#
_cell.length_a   1.000
_cell.length_b   1.000
_cell.length_c   1.000
_cell.angle_alpha   90.00
_cell.angle_beta   90.00
_cell.angle_gamma   90.00
#
_symmetry.space_group_name_H-M   'P 1'
#
loop_
_entity.id
_entity.type
_entity.pdbx_description
1 polymer ?
#
loop_
_entity_poly.entity_id
_entity_poly.type
_entity_poly.pdbx_seq_one_letter_code
_entity_poly.pdbx_strand_id
1 'polypeptide(L)'
;MFQRFLACAAALLLLPACAGINTRVLSNDTFEGRDNASAGSLLAQDYLIDLLSEGTLGLNAGASGDAAFRQTFTGGTNILALIPGSDLADEYVIVGAHYDH
;
A
#
# COMPACT_ATOMS: atom_id res chain seq x y z
N MET A 1 31.29 19.02 -7.81
CA MET A 1 30.08 19.33 -8.61
C MET A 1 30.15 18.44 -9.86
N PHE A 2 29.08 17.72 -10.23
CA PHE A 2 29.02 16.66 -11.26
C PHE A 2 29.49 15.24 -10.85
N GLN A 3 28.65 14.47 -10.15
CA GLN A 3 28.65 12.98 -10.25
C GLN A 3 27.36 12.32 -9.69
N ARG A 4 26.28 13.06 -9.39
CA ARG A 4 25.08 12.48 -8.72
C ARG A 4 23.79 12.49 -9.55
N PHE A 5 23.83 12.91 -10.81
CA PHE A 5 22.62 13.02 -11.64
C PHE A 5 22.38 11.85 -12.60
N LEU A 6 23.25 10.84 -12.64
CA LEU A 6 23.17 9.77 -13.65
C LEU A 6 22.46 8.48 -13.21
N ALA A 7 21.85 8.44 -12.02
CA ALA A 7 21.12 7.26 -11.55
C ALA A 7 19.60 7.31 -11.82
N CYS A 8 19.02 8.46 -12.18
CA CYS A 8 17.56 8.59 -12.31
C CYS A 8 16.96 8.15 -13.65
N ALA A 9 17.77 7.94 -14.71
CA ALA A 9 17.20 7.66 -16.04
C ALA A 9 16.96 6.16 -16.31
N ALA A 10 17.63 5.26 -15.58
CA ALA A 10 17.54 3.81 -15.85
C ALA A 10 16.39 3.11 -15.11
N ALA A 11 15.77 3.74 -14.10
CA ALA A 11 14.69 3.13 -13.32
C ALA A 11 13.30 3.21 -13.98
N LEU A 12 13.14 4.03 -15.03
CA LEU A 12 11.83 4.32 -15.61
C LEU A 12 11.30 3.23 -16.58
N LEU A 13 12.13 2.26 -16.96
CA LEU A 13 11.77 1.22 -17.96
C LEU A 13 11.43 -0.16 -17.35
N LEU A 14 11.40 -0.31 -16.02
CA LEU A 14 11.11 -1.58 -15.32
C LEU A 14 9.69 -1.66 -14.71
N LEU A 15 8.83 -0.67 -14.95
CA LEU A 15 7.54 -0.51 -14.28
C LEU A 15 6.49 -1.61 -14.56
N PRO A 16 6.30 -2.16 -15.77
CA PRO A 16 5.19 -3.10 -16.01
C PRO A 16 5.43 -4.48 -15.38
N ALA A 17 6.69 -4.89 -15.20
CA ALA A 17 7.02 -6.17 -14.60
C ALA A 17 6.68 -6.21 -13.10
N CYS A 18 6.81 -5.10 -12.38
CA CYS A 18 6.60 -5.05 -10.94
C CYS A 18 5.11 -5.04 -10.56
N ALA A 19 4.25 -4.33 -11.32
CA ALA A 19 2.81 -4.30 -11.06
C ALA A 19 2.14 -5.69 -11.16
N GLY A 20 2.63 -6.55 -12.06
CA GLY A 20 2.16 -7.93 -12.19
C GLY A 20 2.52 -8.84 -11.02
N ILE A 21 3.53 -8.49 -10.21
CA ILE A 21 3.98 -9.32 -9.08
C ILE A 21 2.94 -9.25 -7.95
N ASN A 22 2.52 -8.04 -7.55
CA ASN A 22 1.57 -7.88 -6.45
C ASN A 22 0.20 -8.50 -6.75
N THR A 23 -0.27 -8.35 -7.99
CA THR A 23 -1.53 -8.97 -8.41
C THR A 23 -1.45 -10.50 -8.40
N ARG A 24 -0.30 -11.08 -8.81
CA ARG A 24 -0.05 -12.53 -8.74
C ARG A 24 0.03 -13.04 -7.30
N VAL A 25 0.63 -12.27 -6.38
CA VAL A 25 0.69 -12.64 -4.96
C VAL A 25 -0.72 -12.60 -4.36
N LEU A 26 -1.45 -11.50 -4.53
CA LEU A 26 -2.79 -11.33 -3.96
C LEU A 26 -3.82 -12.31 -4.54
N SER A 27 -3.62 -12.82 -5.75
CA SER A 27 -4.47 -13.84 -6.39
C SER A 27 -4.01 -15.28 -6.15
N ASN A 28 -2.95 -15.48 -5.35
CA ASN A 28 -2.43 -16.82 -5.06
C ASN A 28 -3.39 -17.63 -4.17
N ASP A 29 -3.45 -18.93 -4.39
CA ASP A 29 -4.26 -19.88 -3.61
C ASP A 29 -4.01 -19.82 -2.09
N THR A 30 -2.82 -19.36 -1.65
CA THR A 30 -2.49 -19.16 -0.23
C THR A 30 -3.48 -18.24 0.49
N PHE A 31 -4.12 -17.31 -0.23
CA PHE A 31 -5.10 -16.39 0.36
C PHE A 31 -6.49 -17.04 0.47
N GLU A 32 -6.79 -18.09 -0.31
CA GLU A 32 -8.11 -18.77 -0.34
C GLU A 32 -9.31 -17.83 -0.59
N GLY A 33 -9.08 -16.69 -1.27
CA GLY A 33 -10.05 -15.61 -1.45
C GLY A 33 -9.71 -14.37 -0.62
N ARG A 34 -10.41 -13.24 -0.83
CA ARG A 34 -10.15 -12.00 -0.07
C ARG A 34 -11.45 -11.32 0.36
N ASP A 35 -12.51 -12.11 0.50
CA ASP A 35 -13.80 -11.67 1.00
C ASP A 35 -13.65 -10.99 2.35
N ASN A 36 -14.49 -9.99 2.61
CA ASN A 36 -14.42 -9.24 3.86
C ASN A 36 -14.53 -10.15 5.08
N ALA A 37 -13.69 -9.88 6.10
CA ALA A 37 -13.56 -10.67 7.34
C ALA A 37 -13.13 -12.14 7.17
N SER A 38 -12.70 -12.56 5.97
CA SER A 38 -12.05 -13.87 5.78
C SER A 38 -10.60 -13.86 6.28
N ALA A 39 -10.04 -15.06 6.49
CA ALA A 39 -8.60 -15.21 6.79
C ALA A 39 -7.73 -14.64 5.66
N GLY A 40 -8.13 -14.84 4.39
CA GLY A 40 -7.46 -14.29 3.23
C GLY A 40 -7.46 -12.76 3.16
N SER A 41 -8.55 -12.11 3.61
CA SER A 41 -8.59 -10.66 3.75
C SER A 41 -7.57 -10.15 4.77
N LEU A 42 -7.38 -10.85 5.90
CA LEU A 42 -6.37 -10.48 6.90
C LEU A 42 -4.96 -10.60 6.31
N LEU A 43 -4.66 -11.69 5.61
CA LEU A 43 -3.39 -11.88 4.90
C LEU A 43 -3.14 -10.78 3.85
N ALA A 44 -4.19 -10.40 3.11
CA ALA A 44 -4.11 -9.33 2.12
C ALA A 44 -3.82 -7.97 2.76
N GLN A 45 -4.46 -7.67 3.89
CA GLN A 45 -4.16 -6.46 4.66
C GLN A 45 -2.71 -6.43 5.13
N ASP A 46 -2.21 -7.52 5.71
CA ASP A 46 -0.82 -7.61 6.17
C ASP A 46 0.16 -7.39 5.00
N TYR A 47 -0.04 -8.09 3.89
CA TYR A 47 0.81 -7.94 2.69
C TYR A 47 0.82 -6.51 2.15
N LEU A 48 -0.35 -5.86 2.08
CA LEU A 48 -0.45 -4.49 1.58
C LEU A 48 0.20 -3.49 2.54
N ILE A 49 0.10 -3.70 3.85
CA ILE A 49 0.74 -2.83 4.85
C ILE A 49 2.26 -2.98 4.79
N ASP A 50 2.77 -4.19 4.64
CA ASP A 50 4.21 -4.42 4.46
C ASP A 50 4.75 -3.64 3.26
N LEU A 51 4.03 -3.65 2.13
CA LEU A 51 4.40 -2.87 0.94
C LEU A 51 4.29 -1.36 1.13
N LEU A 52 3.24 -0.90 1.80
CA LEU A 52 2.95 0.53 1.93
C LEU A 52 3.75 1.20 3.04
N SER A 53 4.09 0.49 4.10
CA SER A 53 4.74 1.06 5.29
C SER A 53 6.14 1.63 5.02
N GLU A 54 6.78 1.22 3.92
CA GLU A 54 8.08 1.75 3.51
C GLU A 54 7.96 3.23 3.10
N GLY A 55 8.32 4.12 4.03
CA GLY A 55 8.40 5.56 3.79
C GLY A 55 7.06 6.30 3.85
N THR A 56 6.01 5.68 4.38
CA THR A 56 4.69 6.32 4.57
C THR A 56 4.23 6.29 6.02
N LEU A 57 3.15 7.01 6.31
CA LEU A 57 2.51 7.05 7.62
C LEU A 57 1.11 6.43 7.56
N GLY A 58 0.73 5.67 8.58
CA GLY A 58 -0.66 5.26 8.80
C GLY A 58 -1.52 6.43 9.30
N LEU A 59 -2.80 6.45 8.94
CA LEU A 59 -3.71 7.57 9.25
C LEU A 59 -4.58 7.35 10.50
N ASN A 60 -4.54 6.17 11.11
CA ASN A 60 -5.25 5.93 12.38
C ASN A 60 -4.42 6.45 13.56
N ALA A 61 -4.68 7.68 13.98
CA ALA A 61 -3.99 8.35 15.08
C ALA A 61 -4.18 7.66 16.46
N GLY A 62 -5.16 6.76 16.60
CA GLY A 62 -5.38 5.97 17.81
C GLY A 62 -4.60 4.66 17.86
N ALA A 63 -3.85 4.33 16.81
CA ALA A 63 -3.10 3.09 16.67
C ALA A 63 -1.62 3.35 16.33
N SER A 64 -0.80 2.31 16.46
CA SER A 64 0.64 2.35 16.17
C SER A 64 1.07 1.13 15.36
N GLY A 65 2.25 1.20 14.74
CA GLY A 65 2.74 0.17 13.83
C GLY A 65 1.74 -0.12 12.70
N ASP A 66 1.61 -1.38 12.32
CA ASP A 66 0.74 -1.82 11.21
C ASP A 66 -0.74 -1.51 11.46
N ALA A 67 -1.16 -1.40 12.73
CA ALA A 67 -2.53 -1.04 13.06
C ALA A 67 -2.84 0.42 12.68
N ALA A 68 -1.84 1.30 12.56
CA ALA A 68 -2.02 2.69 12.13
C ALA A 68 -2.53 2.80 10.68
N PHE A 69 -2.28 1.78 9.85
CA PHE A 69 -2.70 1.77 8.45
C PHE A 69 -4.15 1.33 8.27
N ARG A 70 -4.74 0.65 9.27
CA ARG A 70 -6.08 0.06 9.18
C ARG A 70 -7.17 1.05 9.57
N GLN A 71 -8.16 1.18 8.70
CA GLN A 71 -9.41 1.92 8.92
C GLN A 71 -10.59 0.94 8.89
N THR A 72 -10.89 0.35 10.05
CA THR A 72 -11.98 -0.62 10.20
C THR A 72 -13.34 0.08 10.13
N PHE A 73 -14.28 -0.52 9.42
CA PHE A 73 -15.68 -0.09 9.37
C PHE A 73 -16.60 -1.32 9.39
N THR A 74 -17.91 -1.10 9.49
CA THR A 74 -18.88 -2.21 9.45
C THR A 74 -18.79 -2.93 8.11
N GLY A 75 -18.28 -4.16 8.12
CA GLY A 75 -18.20 -5.01 6.93
C GLY A 75 -16.87 -4.96 6.17
N GLY A 76 -15.81 -4.34 6.69
CA GLY A 76 -14.50 -4.36 6.03
C GLY A 76 -13.42 -3.56 6.73
N THR A 77 -12.25 -3.47 6.10
CA THR A 77 -11.13 -2.64 6.57
C THR A 77 -10.44 -2.02 5.38
N ASN A 78 -10.39 -0.69 5.33
CA ASN A 78 -9.56 0.01 4.35
C ASN A 78 -8.11 0.10 4.86
N ILE A 79 -7.16 0.13 3.95
CA ILE A 79 -5.75 0.37 4.24
C ILE A 79 -5.37 1.73 3.66
N LEU A 80 -4.93 2.65 4.52
CA LEU A 80 -4.52 4.00 4.12
C LEU A 80 -3.08 4.27 4.52
N ALA A 81 -2.33 4.84 3.60
CA ALA A 81 -0.94 5.27 3.75
C ALA A 81 -0.79 6.70 3.24
N LEU A 82 -0.04 7.53 3.96
CA LEU A 82 0.18 8.95 3.65
C LEU A 82 1.67 9.22 3.41
N ILE A 83 1.97 9.89 2.31
CA ILE A 83 3.24 10.58 2.10
C ILE A 83 2.96 12.06 2.36
N PRO A 84 3.52 12.67 3.43
CA PRO A 84 3.34 14.09 3.69
C PRO A 84 3.93 14.95 2.57
N GLY A 85 3.16 15.92 2.09
CA GLY A 85 3.69 16.95 1.20
C GLY A 85 4.74 17.80 1.92
N SER A 86 5.80 18.22 1.22
CA SER A 86 6.82 19.11 1.78
C SER A 86 6.36 20.57 1.87
N ASP A 87 5.50 20.99 0.94
CA ASP A 87 5.12 22.40 0.75
C ASP A 87 3.61 22.62 0.97
N LEU A 88 2.76 21.77 0.39
CA LEU A 88 1.29 21.83 0.47
C LEU A 88 0.74 20.62 1.25
N ALA A 89 1.16 20.48 2.52
CA ALA A 89 0.80 19.32 3.35
C ALA A 89 -0.71 19.15 3.60
N ASP A 90 -1.50 20.21 3.40
CA ASP A 90 -2.96 20.22 3.58
C ASP A 90 -3.74 19.92 2.28
N GLU A 91 -3.05 19.68 1.16
CA GLU A 91 -3.64 19.30 -0.12
C GLU A 91 -3.38 17.82 -0.44
N TYR A 92 -4.42 17.11 -0.89
CA TYR A 92 -4.36 15.66 -1.05
C TYR A 92 -4.57 15.24 -2.50
N VAL A 93 -3.66 14.41 -3.01
CA VAL A 93 -3.88 13.58 -4.19
C VAL A 93 -4.17 12.16 -3.71
N ILE A 94 -5.36 11.64 -4.03
CA ILE A 94 -5.79 10.32 -3.57
C ILE A 94 -5.76 9.35 -4.76
N VAL A 95 -5.07 8.23 -4.56
CA VAL A 95 -5.04 7.09 -5.48
C VAL A 95 -5.48 5.86 -4.71
N GLY A 96 -6.41 5.08 -5.26
CA GLY A 96 -6.97 3.92 -4.57
C GLY A 96 -7.46 2.83 -5.49
N ALA A 97 -7.67 1.65 -4.91
CA ALA A 97 -8.26 0.47 -5.52
C ALA A 97 -8.96 -0.36 -4.43
N HIS A 98 -9.83 -1.29 -4.83
CA HIS A 98 -10.34 -2.32 -3.92
C HIS A 98 -9.41 -3.54 -3.95
N TYR A 99 -9.24 -4.21 -2.80
CA TYR A 99 -8.42 -5.42 -2.71
C TYR A 99 -9.25 -6.67 -2.42
N ASP A 100 -10.44 -6.52 -1.86
CA ASP A 100 -11.39 -7.59 -1.61
C ASP A 100 -11.93 -8.19 -2.92
N HIS A 101 -12.33 -9.47 -2.84
CA HIS A 101 -12.87 -10.28 -3.93
C HIS A 101 -13.69 -11.43 -3.38
#